data_AF-A0A7W1CBK2-F1
#
_entry.id   AF-A0A7W1CBK2-F1
#
_cell.length_a   1.000
_cell.length_b   1.000
_cell.length_c   1.000
_cell.angle_alpha   90.00
_cell.angle_beta   90.00
_cell.angle_gamma   90.00
#
_symmetry.space_group_name_H-M   'P 1'
#
loop_
_entity.id
_entity.type
_entity.pdbx_description
1 polymer ?
#
loop_
_entity_poly.entity_id
_entity_poly.type
_entity_poly.pdbx_seq_one_letter_code
_entity_poly.pdbx_strand_id
1 'polypeptide(L)' 'TKTQKKNRDLLRKMMEAEGFTVNRNEWWHFDYKDWENYAIYNIAFSEIKAEK' A
#
# COMPACT_ATOMS: atom_id res chain seq x y z
N THR A 1 -12.37 -2.77 19.73
CA THR A 1 -13.53 -1.89 20.03
C THR A 1 -14.32 -1.58 18.76
N LYS A 2 -15.56 -1.08 18.86
CA LYS A 2 -16.36 -0.65 17.68
C LYS A 2 -15.65 0.45 16.87
N THR A 3 -15.03 1.41 17.56
CA THR A 3 -14.25 2.49 16.94
C THR A 3 -13.09 1.96 16.10
N GLN A 4 -12.33 0.99 16.60
CA GLN A 4 -11.23 0.39 15.83
C GLN A 4 -11.73 -0.29 14.55
N LYS A 5 -12.87 -0.99 14.59
CA LYS A 5 -13.47 -1.60 13.38
C LYS A 5 -13.85 -0.52 12.36
N LYS A 6 -14.59 0.52 12.79
CA LYS A 6 -14.98 1.65 11.95
C LYS A 6 -13.78 2.34 11.30
N ASN A 7 -12.71 2.56 12.06
CA ASN A 7 -11.50 3.20 11.53
C ASN A 7 -10.79 2.34 10.49
N ARG A 8 -10.72 1.01 10.69
CA ARG A 8 -10.17 0.10 9.68
C ARG A 8 -11.02 0.04 8.42
N ASP A 9 -12.35 0.03 8.56
CA ASP A 9 -13.25 0.05 7.41
C ASP A 9 -13.12 1.36 6.60
N LEU A 10 -12.96 2.49 7.29
CA LEU A 10 -12.68 3.78 6.65
C LEU A 10 -11.34 3.75 5.91
N LEU A 11 -10.27 3.28 6.56
CA LEU A 11 -8.95 3.15 5.94
C LEU A 11 -9.03 2.31 4.67
N ARG A 12 -9.60 1.10 4.76
CA ARG A 12 -9.75 0.21 3.60
C ARG A 12 -10.49 0.89 2.45
N LYS A 13 -11.64 1.54 2.74
CA LYS A 13 -12.43 2.24 1.72
C LYS A 13 -11.62 3.33 1.01
N MET A 14 -10.82 4.10 1.74
CA MET A 14 -10.01 5.15 1.14
C MET A 14 -8.85 4.58 0.31
N MET A 15 -8.19 3.55 0.80
CA MET A 15 -7.10 2.89 0.07
C MET A 15 -7.60 2.23 -1.22
N GLU A 16 -8.75 1.55 -1.17
CA GLU A 16 -9.38 0.93 -2.34
C GLU A 16 -9.80 1.96 -3.40
N ALA A 17 -10.23 3.16 -2.99
CA ALA A 17 -10.54 4.24 -3.92
C ALA A 17 -9.31 4.75 -4.69
N GLU A 18 -8.11 4.64 -4.11
CA GLU A 18 -6.83 5.02 -4.72
C GLU A 18 -6.16 3.85 -5.49
N GLY A 19 -6.85 2.71 -5.62
CA GLY A 19 -6.37 1.56 -6.39
C GLY A 19 -5.49 0.58 -5.60
N PHE A 20 -5.58 0.59 -4.26
CA PHE A 20 -4.96 -0.43 -3.43
C PHE A 20 -5.93 -1.57 -3.09
N THR A 21 -5.41 -2.74 -2.74
CA THR A 21 -6.18 -3.89 -2.24
C THR A 21 -5.64 -4.35 -0.91
N VAL A 22 -6.51 -4.59 0.08
CA VAL A 22 -6.10 -5.04 1.41
C VAL A 22 -5.65 -6.50 1.40
N ASN A 23 -4.58 -6.83 2.13
CA ASN A 23 -4.19 -8.20 2.36
C ASN A 23 -5.19 -8.89 3.32
N ARG A 24 -5.58 -10.13 3.00
CA ARG A 24 -6.56 -10.90 3.79
C ARG A 24 -6.05 -11.26 5.19
N ASN A 25 -4.75 -11.50 5.32
CA ASN A 25 -4.12 -11.97 6.56
C ASN A 25 -3.57 -10.81 7.41
N GLU A 26 -3.24 -9.68 6.76
CA GLU A 26 -2.62 -8.51 7.39
C GLU A 26 -3.45 -7.26 7.10
N TRP A 27 -4.34 -6.88 8.03
CA TRP A 27 -5.29 -5.79 7.80
C TRP A 27 -4.65 -4.42 7.50
N TRP A 28 -3.37 -4.25 7.86
CA TRP A 28 -2.58 -3.04 7.65
C TRP A 28 -1.82 -3.03 6.32
N HIS A 29 -1.71 -4.17 5.63
CA HIS A 29 -0.98 -4.30 4.37
C HIS A 29 -1.91 -4.04 3.18
N PHE A 30 -1.44 -3.24 2.22
CA PHE A 30 -2.17 -2.85 1.04
C PHE A 30 -1.28 -2.95 -0.19
N ASP A 31 -1.71 -3.71 -1.18
CA ASP A 31 -1.02 -3.88 -2.46
C ASP A 31 -1.57 -2.88 -3.49
N TYR A 32 -0.70 -2.11 -4.15
CA TYR A 32 -1.13 -1.23 -5.24
C TYR A 32 -1.47 -2.05 -6.48
N LYS A 33 -2.51 -1.69 -7.25
CA LYS A 33 -3.03 -2.47 -8.39
C LYS A 33 -1.99 -3.10 -9.34
N ASP A 34 -0.85 -2.43 -9.53
CA ASP A 34 0.20 -2.81 -10.48
C ASP A 34 1.55 -3.05 -9.80
N TRP A 35 1.56 -3.34 -8.48
CA TRP A 35 2.80 -3.48 -7.68
C TRP A 35 3.77 -4.51 -8.26
N GLU A 36 3.25 -5.57 -8.88
CA GLU A 36 4.03 -6.65 -9.50
C GLU A 36 4.93 -6.17 -10.66
N ASN A 37 4.58 -5.02 -11.28
CA ASN A 37 5.39 -4.43 -12.34
C ASN A 37 6.64 -3.71 -11.82
N TYR A 38 6.76 -3.53 -10.50
CA TYR A 38 7.86 -2.83 -9.86
C TYR A 38 8.70 -3.81 -9.03
N ALA A 39 9.99 -3.88 -9.33
CA ALA A 39 10.89 -4.73 -8.56
C ALA A 39 11.02 -4.23 -7.11
N ILE A 40 11.18 -5.18 -6.19
CA ILE A 40 11.55 -4.86 -4.81
C ILE A 40 13.05 -4.50 -4.81
N TYR A 41 13.34 -3.23 -4.57
CA TYR A 41 14.71 -2.75 -4.51
C TYR A 41 15.20 -2.65 -3.07
N ASN A 42 16.48 -3.00 -2.88
CA ASN A 42 17.25 -2.72 -1.67
C ASN A 42 18.44 -1.83 -2.04
N ILE A 43 18.16 -0.68 -2.65
CA ILE A 43 19.15 0.34 -3.02
C ILE A 43 18.88 1.61 -2.23
N ALA A 44 19.92 2.34 -1.86
CA ALA A 44 19.75 3.60 -1.14
C ALA A 44 19.20 4.68 -2.09
N PHE A 45 18.41 5.62 -1.57
CA PHE A 45 17.90 6.74 -2.37
C PHE A 45 19.03 7.56 -3.03
N SER A 46 20.20 7.66 -2.38
CA SER A 46 21.38 8.35 -2.94
C SER A 46 21.95 7.69 -4.20
N GLU A 47 21.61 6.42 -4.44
CA GLU A 47 22.06 5.65 -5.61
C GLU A 47 21.05 5.71 -6.77
N ILE A 48 19.85 6.26 -6.53
CA ILE A 48 18.84 6.45 -7.57
C ILE A 48 19.25 7.65 -8.43
N LYS A 49 19.55 7.39 -9.70
CA LYS A 49 19.79 8.45 -10.68
C LYS A 49 18.45 9.07 -11.06
N ALA A 50 18.32 10.39 -10.92
CA ALA A 50 17.21 11.10 -11.54
C ALA A 50 17.38 11.00 -13.06
N GLU A 51 16.41 10.39 -13.75
CA GLU A 51 16.36 10.48 -15.22
C GLU A 51 16.12 11.94 -15.62
N LYS A 52 16.79 12.38 -16.69
CA LYS A 52 16.64 13.70 -17.29
C LYS A 52 15.45 13.76 -18.22
#